data_AF-A0A5D0PI66-F1
#
_entry.id   AF-A0A5D0PI66-F1
#
_cell.length_a   1.000
_cell.length_b   1.000
_cell.length_c   1.000
_cell.angle_alpha   90.00
_cell.angle_beta   90.00
_cell.angle_gamma   90.00
#
_symmetry.space_group_name_H-M   'P 1'
#
loop_
_entity.id
_entity.type
_entity.pdbx_description
1 polymer ?
#
loop_
_entity_poly.entity_id
_entity_poly.type
_entity_poly.pdbx_seq_one_letter_code
_entity_poly.pdbx_strand_id
1 'polypeptide(L)'
;MPGLRAMRDVELTGQISEVHARFRGRYGALRVHAQLRRNGQQCGRRWVARLMRVLGLHGRYRRRRQITTVPDPHASLRGRT
;
A
#
# COMPACT_ATOMS: atom_id res chain seq x y z
N MET A 1 10.81 -0.38 30.52
CA MET A 1 9.39 -0.02 30.30
C MET A 1 9.26 0.75 28.99
N PRO A 2 8.39 0.35 28.05
CA PRO A 2 8.17 1.12 26.83
C PRO A 2 7.59 2.49 27.19
N GLY A 3 8.13 3.57 26.60
CA GLY A 3 7.66 4.93 26.88
C GLY A 3 6.25 5.21 26.32
N LEU A 4 5.62 6.31 26.75
CA LEU A 4 4.26 6.74 26.35
C LEU A 4 3.98 6.66 24.83
N ARG A 5 5.00 6.87 23.99
CA ARG A 5 4.90 6.77 22.52
C ARG A 5 4.77 5.33 22.03
N ALA A 6 5.43 4.38 22.68
CA ALA A 6 5.39 2.97 22.32
C ALA A 6 4.02 2.35 22.64
N MET A 7 3.37 2.76 23.73
CA MET A 7 2.00 2.32 24.04
C MET A 7 1.00 2.76 22.97
N ARG A 8 1.08 4.03 22.53
CA ARG A 8 0.27 4.53 21.41
C ARG A 8 0.60 3.84 20.09
N ASP A 9 1.88 3.56 19.83
CA ASP A 9 2.28 2.83 18.64
C ASP A 9 1.66 1.42 18.62
N VAL A 10 1.64 0.71 19.75
CA VAL A 10 1.01 -0.61 19.87
C VAL A 10 -0.49 -0.56 19.57
N GLU A 11 -1.21 0.38 20.18
CA GLU A 11 -2.65 0.56 19.93
C GLU A 11 -2.92 0.90 18.46
N LEU A 12 -2.09 1.77 17.87
CA LEU A 12 -2.25 2.17 16.48
C LEU A 12 -1.88 1.05 15.51
N THR A 13 -0.88 0.21 15.82
CA THR A 13 -0.53 -0.95 15.00
C THR A 13 -1.69 -1.95 14.90
N GLY A 14 -2.45 -2.15 15.97
CA GLY A 14 -3.66 -3.00 15.95
C GLY A 14 -4.69 -2.49 14.95
N GLN A 15 -5.05 -1.21 15.05
CA GLN A 15 -6.02 -0.58 14.15
C GLN A 15 -5.56 -0.58 12.69
N ILE A 16 -4.26 -0.32 12.44
CA ILE A 16 -3.67 -0.36 11.10
C ILE A 16 -3.79 -1.77 10.50
N SER A 17 -3.48 -2.80 11.29
CA SER A 17 -3.57 -4.20 10.85
C SER A 17 -5.00 -4.60 10.50
N GLU A 18 -5.95 -4.24 11.36
CA GLU A 18 -7.38 -4.53 11.15
C GLU A 18 -7.92 -3.87 9.88
N VAL A 19 -7.65 -2.58 9.68
CA VAL A 19 -8.04 -1.88 8.45
C VAL A 19 -7.36 -2.52 7.23
N HIS A 20 -6.08 -2.87 7.32
CA HIS A 20 -5.37 -3.49 6.20
C HIS A 20 -5.93 -4.87 5.84
N ALA A 21 -6.25 -5.70 6.84
CA ALA A 21 -6.86 -7.01 6.69
C ALA A 21 -8.28 -6.91 6.10
N ARG A 22 -9.09 -5.95 6.57
CA ARG A 22 -10.44 -5.67 6.06
C ARG A 22 -10.46 -5.40 4.56
N PHE A 23 -9.42 -4.76 4.03
CA PHE A 23 -9.26 -4.48 2.60
C PHE A 23 -8.33 -5.47 1.87
N ARG A 24 -8.08 -6.66 2.46
CA ARG A 24 -7.26 -7.74 1.88
C ARG A 24 -5.87 -7.28 1.41
N GLY A 25 -5.26 -6.38 2.17
CA GLY A 25 -3.94 -5.82 1.85
C GLY A 25 -3.89 -4.90 0.61
N ARG A 26 -5.04 -4.53 0.04
CA ARG A 26 -5.09 -3.58 -1.08
C ARG A 26 -4.64 -2.18 -0.68
N TYR A 27 -4.81 -1.82 0.59
CA TYR A 27 -4.59 -0.46 1.07
C TYR A 27 -3.18 -0.29 1.59
N GLY A 28 -2.44 0.64 0.99
CA GLY A 28 -1.17 1.14 1.53
C GLY A 28 -1.37 2.27 2.54
N ALA A 29 -0.26 2.81 3.06
CA ALA A 29 -0.24 3.80 4.14
C ALA A 29 -1.16 5.00 3.94
N LEU A 30 -1.26 5.54 2.71
CA LEU A 30 -2.14 6.69 2.43
C LEU A 30 -3.62 6.36 2.62
N ARG A 31 -4.06 5.19 2.12
CA ARG A 31 -5.47 4.76 2.19
C ARG A 31 -5.84 4.29 3.59
N VAL A 32 -4.93 3.60 4.27
CA VAL A 32 -5.11 3.23 5.68
C VAL A 32 -5.22 4.49 6.54
N HIS A 33 -4.34 5.48 6.37
CA HIS A 33 -4.43 6.76 7.08
C HIS A 33 -5.74 7.51 6.81
N ALA A 34 -6.21 7.55 5.55
CA ALA A 34 -7.48 8.18 5.23
C ALA A 34 -8.65 7.47 5.92
N GLN A 35 -8.62 6.13 6.01
CA GLN A 35 -9.63 5.37 6.72
C GLN A 35 -9.58 5.59 8.23
N LEU A 36 -8.38 5.61 8.82
CA LEU A 36 -8.18 5.93 10.23
C LEU A 36 -8.72 7.33 10.56
N ARG A 37 -8.46 8.33 9.72
CA ARG A 37 -9.04 9.68 9.88
C ARG A 37 -10.57 9.69 9.79
N ARG A 38 -11.16 8.89 8.89
CA ARG A 38 -12.63 8.74 8.81
C ARG A 38 -13.21 8.07 10.06
N ASN A 39 -12.46 7.18 10.69
CA ASN A 39 -12.83 6.56 11.95
C ASN A 39 -12.54 7.47 13.17
N GLY A 40 -12.18 8.75 12.95
CA GLY A 40 -11.93 9.73 14.01
C GLY A 40 -10.50 9.74 14.58
N GLN A 41 -9.60 8.90 14.06
CA GLN A 41 -8.22 8.84 14.57
C GLN A 41 -7.33 9.95 13.99
N GLN A 42 -6.72 10.71 14.88
CA GLN A 42 -5.78 11.78 14.54
C GLN A 42 -4.35 11.25 14.51
N CYS A 43 -4.00 10.63 13.39
CA CYS A 43 -2.66 10.07 13.16
C CYS A 43 -2.01 10.77 11.97
N GLY A 44 -0.73 11.08 12.06
CA GLY A 44 0.02 11.59 10.91
C GLY A 44 0.30 10.50 9.87
N ARG A 45 0.24 10.85 8.57
CA ARG A 45 0.62 9.96 7.46
C ARG A 45 2.00 9.30 7.66
N ARG A 46 2.99 10.07 8.13
CA ARG A 46 4.36 9.57 8.38
C ARG A 46 4.38 8.49 9.46
N TRP A 47 3.53 8.62 10.47
CA TRP A 47 3.45 7.69 11.58
C TRP A 47 2.82 6.36 11.15
N VAL A 48 1.70 6.43 10.42
CA VAL A 48 1.06 5.24 9.80
C VAL A 48 2.02 4.53 8.85
N ALA A 49 2.74 5.28 8.00
CA ALA A 49 3.72 4.70 7.08
C ALA A 49 4.88 4.01 7.82
N ARG A 50 5.37 4.60 8.92
CA ARG A 50 6.39 3.98 9.78
C ARG A 50 5.89 2.66 10.36
N LEU A 51 4.69 2.67 10.97
CA LEU A 51 4.12 1.47 11.60
C LEU A 51 3.79 0.37 10.60
N MET A 52 3.23 0.71 9.43
CA MET A 52 3.06 -0.28 8.35
C MET A 52 4.38 -0.90 7.90
N ARG A 53 5.47 -0.11 7.86
CA ARG A 53 6.81 -0.64 7.54
C ARG A 53 7.35 -1.58 8.61
N VAL A 54 7.14 -1.26 9.89
CA VAL A 54 7.51 -2.15 11.02
C VAL A 54 6.72 -3.45 10.98
N LEU A 55 5.42 -3.38 10.64
CA LEU A 55 4.55 -4.54 10.50
C LEU A 55 4.75 -5.33 9.19
N GLY A 56 5.62 -4.86 8.29
CA GLY A 56 5.79 -5.46 6.95
C GLY A 56 4.57 -5.32 6.02
N LEU A 57 3.57 -4.52 6.40
CA LEU A 57 2.35 -4.30 5.64
C LEU A 57 2.62 -3.34 4.47
N HIS A 58 2.42 -3.84 3.26
CA HIS A 58 2.55 -3.05 2.04
C HIS A 58 1.23 -3.02 1.28
N GLY A 59 0.89 -1.85 0.72
CA GLY A 59 -0.24 -1.77 -0.18
C GLY A 59 0.03 -2.59 -1.43
N ARG A 60 -0.92 -3.44 -1.82
CA ARG A 60 -0.82 -4.21 -3.07
C ARG A 60 -0.71 -3.27 -4.27
N TYR A 61 0.50 -3.13 -4.81
CA TYR A 61 0.75 -2.44 -6.07
C TYR A 61 0.59 -3.46 -7.21
N ARG A 62 -0.20 -3.12 -8.24
CA ARG A 62 -0.32 -3.95 -9.44
C ARG A 62 1.05 -3.90 -10.13
N ARG A 63 1.82 -5.01 -10.09
CA ARG A 63 3.07 -5.13 -10.87
C ARG A 63 2.76 -4.66 -12.30
N ARG A 64 3.58 -3.74 -12.84
CA ARG A 64 3.54 -3.44 -14.28
C ARG A 64 3.63 -4.78 -15.01
N ARG A 65 2.64 -5.06 -15.86
CA ARG A 65 2.62 -6.26 -16.69
C ARG A 65 3.89 -6.20 -17.54
N GLN A 66 4.77 -7.18 -17.43
CA GLN A 66 5.88 -7.31 -18.36
C GLN A 66 5.24 -7.63 -19.71
N ILE A 67 5.34 -6.71 -20.66
CA ILE A 67 4.87 -6.94 -22.03
C ILE A 67 5.98 -7.76 -22.68
N THR A 68 5.76 -9.07 -22.79
CA THR A 68 6.72 -9.99 -23.44
C THR A 68 6.69 -9.87 -24.96
N THR A 69 5.68 -9.20 -25.52
CA THR A 69 5.57 -8.95 -26.97
C THR A 69 6.45 -7.77 -27.35
N VAL A 70 7.69 -8.06 -27.76
CA VAL A 70 8.46 -7.15 -28.61
C VAL A 70 7.80 -7.21 -30.00
N PRO A 71 7.30 -6.10 -30.56
CA PRO A 71 6.79 -6.09 -31.92
C PRO A 71 7.92 -6.46 -32.88
N ASP A 72 7.65 -7.42 -33.76
CA ASP A 72 8.60 -7.87 -34.77
C ASP A 72 8.91 -6.72 -35.75
N PRO A 73 10.19 -6.33 -35.93
CA PRO A 73 10.57 -5.23 -36.80
C PRO A 73 10.34 -5.51 -38.30
N HIS A 74 10.07 -6.78 -38.68
CA HIS A 74 9.71 -7.17 -40.05
C HIS A 74 8.20 -7.19 -40.30
N ALA A 75 7.36 -6.91 -39.30
CA ALA A 75 5.90 -6.86 -39.45
C ALA A 75 5.40 -5.70 -40.34
N SER A 76 6.27 -4.78 -40.78
CA SER A 76 5.92 -3.67 -41.67
C SER A 76 5.77 -4.05 -43.15
N LEU A 77 5.96 -5.31 -43.53
CA LEU A 77 5.82 -5.77 -44.91
C LEU A 77 4.49 -6.52 -45.13
N ARG A 78 3.37 -5.81 -45.02
CA ARG A 78 2.13 -6.22 -45.69
C ARG A 78 1.65 -5.12 -46.63
N GLY A 79 2.02 -5.34 -47.90
CA GLY A 79 1.43 -4.88 -49.14
C GLY A 79 0.43 -3.73 -49.08
N ARG A 80 0.88 -2.56 -49.53
CA ARG A 80 0.02 -1.59 -50.20
C ARG A 80 0.14 -1.84 -51.71
N THR A 81 -0.77 -2.64 -52.24
CA THR A 81 -1.15 -2.69 -53.66
C THR A 81 -2.65 -2.90 -53.70
#